data_AF-A0A2M7Q1A6-F1
#
_entry.id   AF-A0A2M7Q1A6-F1
#
_cell.length_a   1.000
_cell.length_b   1.000
_cell.length_c   1.000
_cell.angle_alpha   90.00
_cell.angle_beta   90.00
_cell.angle_gamma   90.00
#
_symmetry.space_group_name_H-M   'P 1'
#
loop_
_entity.id
_entity.type
_entity.pdbx_description
1 polymer ?
#
loop_
_entity_poly.entity_id
_entity_poly.type
_entity_poly.pdbx_seq_one_letter_code
_entity_poly.pdbx_strand_id
1 'polypeptide(L)'
;MYYVVAVAFPTPEPERSAQFLKNRLNFNIKYEHDSWWAENGSTSLHLIQGDGSGVLEIQCSDIVSDSRQLLAFPELEACTELTKHQQQLTQELQCDCGFKLCISKALNEDERDEIIALTTTLPWDEMVRENVQRILLITPLAFRDSARKKVAERAEYITVEGGELTVGLAQAMQALVEITLKFQHPALYEAMLQQNINASQYLNPKSWEKEV
;
A
#
# COMPACT_ATOMS: atom_id res chain seq x y z
N MET A 1 21.52 -23.01 1.88
CA MET A 1 20.70 -23.42 3.03
C MET A 1 19.58 -22.40 3.14
N TYR A 2 18.34 -22.80 2.84
CA TYR A 2 17.19 -21.90 2.90
C TYR A 2 16.50 -22.13 4.24
N TYR A 3 16.41 -21.08 5.04
CA TYR A 3 15.66 -21.11 6.29
C TYR A 3 14.28 -20.54 6.00
N VAL A 4 13.23 -21.24 6.44
CA VAL A 4 11.85 -20.75 6.39
C VAL A 4 11.48 -20.33 7.81
N VAL A 5 10.92 -19.14 7.96
CA VAL A 5 10.40 -18.66 9.24
C VAL A 5 9.02 -19.28 9.44
N ALA A 6 8.91 -20.12 10.47
CA ALA A 6 7.64 -20.68 10.91
C ALA A 6 7.18 -20.03 12.21
N VAL A 7 5.89 -19.69 12.28
CA VAL A 7 5.28 -19.12 13.48
C VAL A 7 4.44 -20.19 14.16
N ALA A 8 4.71 -20.43 15.44
CA ALA A 8 3.84 -21.24 16.28
C ALA A 8 2.53 -20.48 16.52
N PHE A 9 1.42 -21.04 16.04
CA PHE A 9 0.10 -20.42 16.12
C PHE A 9 -0.82 -21.25 17.02
N PRO A 10 -1.10 -20.80 18.26
CA PRO A 10 -1.96 -21.52 19.17
C PRO A 10 -3.42 -21.44 18.71
N THR A 11 -4.09 -22.59 18.68
CA THR A 11 -5.52 -22.70 18.38
C THR A 11 -6.16 -23.83 19.20
N PRO A 12 -7.42 -23.68 19.65
CA PRO A 12 -8.15 -24.75 20.35
C PRO A 12 -8.37 -26.00 19.48
N GLU A 13 -8.57 -25.81 18.17
CA GLU A 13 -8.92 -26.88 17.22
C GLU A 13 -8.00 -26.85 15.98
N PRO A 14 -6.75 -27.37 16.06
CA PRO A 14 -5.76 -27.28 14.98
C PRO A 14 -6.22 -27.80 13.62
N GLU A 15 -6.92 -28.93 13.60
CA GLU A 15 -7.45 -29.52 12.36
C GLU A 15 -8.52 -28.61 11.72
N ARG A 16 -9.46 -28.10 12.52
CA ARG A 16 -10.52 -27.21 12.02
C ARG A 16 -9.95 -25.87 11.56
N SER A 17 -8.99 -25.32 12.30
CA SER A 17 -8.25 -24.12 11.89
C SER A 17 -7.50 -24.36 10.58
N ALA A 18 -6.83 -25.50 10.39
CA ALA A 18 -6.20 -25.84 9.13
C ALA A 18 -7.20 -25.85 7.96
N GLN A 19 -8.38 -26.47 8.14
CA GLN A 19 -9.41 -26.49 7.09
C GLN A 19 -9.95 -25.09 6.80
N PHE A 20 -10.15 -24.26 7.81
CA PHE A 20 -10.55 -22.86 7.62
C PHE A 20 -9.51 -22.09 6.80
N LEU A 21 -8.23 -22.16 7.21
CA LEU A 21 -7.12 -21.49 6.50
C LEU A 21 -7.03 -21.96 5.05
N LYS A 22 -7.23 -23.26 4.79
CA LYS A 22 -7.25 -23.84 3.45
C LYS A 22 -8.39 -23.28 2.59
N ASN A 23 -9.60 -23.34 3.11
CA ASN A 23 -10.81 -23.14 2.33
C ASN A 23 -11.19 -21.66 2.18
N ARG A 24 -10.73 -20.79 3.09
CA ARG A 24 -11.09 -19.37 3.13
C ARG A 24 -9.93 -18.44 2.80
N LEU A 25 -8.71 -18.82 3.16
CA LEU A 25 -7.53 -17.97 3.05
C LEU A 25 -6.46 -18.54 2.11
N ASN A 26 -6.79 -19.60 1.35
CA ASN A 26 -5.94 -20.23 0.35
C ASN A 26 -4.58 -20.73 0.89
N PHE A 27 -4.54 -21.19 2.14
CA PHE A 27 -3.35 -21.85 2.66
C PHE A 27 -3.24 -23.29 2.12
N ASN A 28 -2.02 -23.70 1.79
CA ASN A 28 -1.67 -25.09 1.58
C ASN A 28 -1.46 -25.76 2.93
N ILE A 29 -2.17 -26.85 3.17
CA ILE A 29 -2.13 -27.57 4.44
C ILE A 29 -1.32 -28.85 4.29
N LYS A 30 -0.42 -29.10 5.25
CA LYS A 30 0.31 -30.36 5.41
C LYS A 30 0.08 -30.89 6.82
N TYR A 31 0.02 -32.20 6.95
CA TYR A 31 0.01 -32.88 8.25
C TYR A 31 1.26 -33.75 8.33
N GLU A 32 2.20 -33.35 9.19
CA GLU A 32 3.52 -33.97 9.33
C GLU A 32 3.91 -34.03 10.80
N HIS A 33 4.57 -35.11 11.22
CA HIS A 33 5.04 -35.27 12.61
C HIS A 33 3.95 -35.02 13.66
N ASP A 34 2.74 -35.56 13.43
CA ASP A 34 1.56 -35.38 14.27
C ASP A 34 1.11 -33.93 14.46
N SER A 35 1.45 -33.04 13.53
CA SER A 35 1.16 -31.61 13.59
C SER A 35 0.63 -31.04 12.28
N TRP A 36 -0.21 -30.01 12.38
CA TRP A 36 -0.79 -29.31 11.24
C TRP A 36 0.06 -28.09 10.86
N TRP A 37 0.36 -27.98 9.58
CA TRP A 37 1.13 -26.90 8.99
C TRP A 37 0.30 -26.21 7.91
N ALA A 38 0.32 -24.88 7.90
CA ALA A 38 -0.37 -24.07 6.89
C ALA A 38 0.62 -23.10 6.23
N GLU A 39 0.66 -23.07 4.89
CA GLU A 39 1.59 -22.27 4.10
C GLU A 39 0.88 -21.49 3.00
N ASN A 40 1.15 -20.19 2.83
CA ASN A 40 0.58 -19.38 1.73
C ASN A 40 1.65 -18.73 0.83
N GLY A 41 2.89 -19.23 0.86
CA GLY A 41 4.02 -18.70 0.11
C GLY A 41 4.78 -17.57 0.81
N SER A 42 4.08 -16.78 1.64
CA SER A 42 4.69 -15.70 2.42
C SER A 42 4.94 -16.09 3.88
N THR A 43 4.08 -16.93 4.44
CA THR A 43 4.14 -17.34 5.86
C THR A 43 3.89 -18.84 5.99
N SER A 44 4.60 -19.46 6.95
CA SER A 44 4.35 -20.82 7.42
C SER A 44 3.86 -20.79 8.87
N LEU A 45 2.70 -21.36 9.12
CA LEU A 45 2.09 -21.48 10.45
C LEU A 45 2.18 -22.93 10.91
N HIS A 46 2.74 -23.15 12.09
CA HIS A 46 2.65 -24.41 12.81
C HIS A 46 1.49 -24.31 13.78
N LEU A 47 0.40 -25.04 13.53
CA LEU A 47 -0.81 -24.97 14.34
C LEU A 47 -0.66 -25.89 15.55
N ILE A 48 -0.62 -25.28 16.73
CA ILE A 48 -0.40 -25.97 18.00
C ILE A 48 -1.69 -25.92 18.81
N GLN A 49 -2.08 -27.05 19.38
CA GLN A 49 -3.22 -27.07 20.29
C GLN A 49 -2.90 -26.25 21.55
N GLY A 50 -3.75 -25.28 21.89
CA GLY A 50 -3.60 -24.50 23.10
C GLY A 50 -4.84 -23.70 23.46
N ASP A 51 -4.92 -23.29 24.73
CA ASP A 51 -6.05 -22.54 25.29
C ASP A 51 -6.07 -21.06 24.87
N GLY A 52 -5.07 -20.62 24.10
CA GLY A 52 -4.95 -19.25 23.62
C GLY A 52 -5.72 -19.01 22.32
N SER A 53 -6.44 -17.88 22.26
CA SER A 53 -6.98 -17.36 21.00
C SER A 53 -5.87 -16.64 20.25
N GLY A 54 -5.17 -17.34 19.36
CA GLY A 54 -4.22 -16.71 18.44
C GLY A 54 -4.88 -15.59 17.64
N VAL A 55 -4.14 -14.52 17.34
CA VAL A 55 -4.60 -13.48 16.41
C VAL A 55 -3.80 -13.62 15.12
N LEU A 56 -4.49 -13.90 14.01
CA LEU A 56 -3.90 -13.89 12.69
C LEU A 56 -4.23 -12.55 12.03
N GLU A 57 -3.21 -11.75 11.73
CA GLU A 57 -3.40 -10.51 10.97
C GLU A 57 -3.15 -10.73 9.48
N ILE A 58 -4.07 -10.26 8.64
CA ILE A 58 -3.98 -10.31 7.18
C ILE A 58 -4.11 -8.91 6.61
N GLN A 59 -3.08 -8.50 5.86
CA GLN A 59 -3.07 -7.23 5.17
C GLN A 59 -3.81 -7.34 3.83
N CYS A 60 -4.64 -6.35 3.53
CA CYS A 60 -5.47 -6.29 2.33
C CYS A 60 -5.37 -4.91 1.65
N SER A 61 -5.84 -4.84 0.39
CA SER A 61 -5.91 -3.59 -0.37
C SER A 61 -7.27 -2.89 -0.23
N ASP A 62 -8.36 -3.64 -0.10
CA ASP A 62 -9.72 -3.12 0.04
C ASP A 62 -10.42 -3.81 1.23
N ILE A 63 -10.17 -3.27 2.42
CA ILE A 63 -10.71 -3.81 3.67
C ILE A 63 -12.25 -3.84 3.68
N VAL A 64 -12.94 -2.95 2.96
CA VAL A 64 -14.41 -2.93 2.95
C VAL A 64 -14.96 -4.09 2.13
N SER A 65 -14.39 -4.32 0.94
CA SER A 65 -14.74 -5.46 0.10
C SER A 65 -14.36 -6.78 0.75
N ASP A 66 -13.12 -6.89 1.23
CA ASP A 66 -12.56 -8.13 1.76
C ASP A 66 -13.23 -8.54 3.08
N SER A 67 -13.52 -7.57 3.96
CA SER A 67 -14.32 -7.82 5.17
C SER A 67 -15.71 -8.34 4.83
N ARG A 68 -16.40 -7.72 3.86
CA ARG A 68 -17.75 -8.17 3.45
C ARG A 68 -17.72 -9.60 2.88
N GLN A 69 -16.70 -9.95 2.12
CA GLN A 69 -16.52 -11.30 1.59
C GLN A 69 -16.27 -12.31 2.71
N LEU A 70 -15.44 -11.95 3.68
CA LEU A 70 -15.14 -12.80 4.83
C LEU A 70 -16.37 -12.99 5.74
N LEU A 71 -17.13 -11.93 6.01
CA LEU A 71 -18.37 -11.98 6.77
C LEU A 71 -19.53 -12.69 6.05
N ALA A 72 -19.37 -13.05 4.77
CA ALA A 72 -20.32 -13.92 4.09
C ALA A 72 -20.19 -15.40 4.51
N PHE A 73 -19.09 -15.75 5.18
CA PHE A 73 -18.87 -17.09 5.74
C PHE A 73 -19.50 -17.20 7.13
N PRO A 74 -20.37 -18.19 7.39
CA PRO A 74 -21.02 -18.36 8.69
C PRO A 74 -20.05 -18.68 9.83
N GLU A 75 -18.83 -19.12 9.51
CA GLU A 75 -17.75 -19.41 10.47
C GLU A 75 -17.07 -18.14 11.03
N LEU A 76 -17.43 -16.95 10.51
CA LEU A 76 -16.84 -15.67 10.86
C LEU A 76 -17.89 -14.68 11.37
N GLU A 77 -17.60 -14.07 12.51
CA GLU A 77 -18.42 -13.03 13.11
C GLU A 77 -17.60 -11.77 13.37
N ALA A 78 -18.17 -10.59 13.10
CA ALA A 78 -17.48 -9.33 13.40
C ALA A 78 -17.40 -9.13 14.93
N CYS A 79 -16.18 -9.04 15.48
CA CYS A 79 -15.97 -8.60 16.86
C CYS A 79 -16.06 -7.07 16.97
N THR A 80 -15.53 -6.38 15.95
CA THR A 80 -15.49 -4.92 15.90
C THR A 80 -16.07 -4.42 14.59
N GLU A 81 -16.52 -3.16 14.62
CA GLU A 81 -16.68 -2.40 13.40
C GLU A 81 -15.31 -2.04 12.81
N LEU A 82 -15.33 -1.57 11.56
CA LEU A 82 -14.13 -1.09 10.88
C LEU A 82 -13.62 0.17 11.58
N THR A 83 -12.41 0.08 12.13
CA THR A 83 -11.83 1.12 12.98
C THR A 83 -10.68 1.80 12.25
N LYS A 84 -10.71 3.13 12.19
CA LYS A 84 -9.61 3.94 11.64
C LYS A 84 -8.62 4.31 12.75
N HIS A 85 -7.40 3.81 12.63
CA HIS A 85 -6.24 4.24 13.40
C HIS A 85 -5.43 5.28 12.60
N GLN A 86 -4.36 5.83 13.21
CA GLN A 86 -3.53 6.84 12.55
C GLN A 86 -2.92 6.37 11.23
N GLN A 87 -2.52 5.10 11.13
CA GLN A 87 -1.77 4.56 9.98
C GLN A 87 -2.50 3.43 9.24
N GLN A 88 -3.62 2.94 9.77
CA GLN A 88 -4.30 1.78 9.20
C GLN A 88 -5.80 1.75 9.53
N LEU A 89 -6.57 1.07 8.68
CA LEU A 89 -7.90 0.56 9.00
C LEU A 89 -7.75 -0.87 9.51
N THR A 90 -8.52 -1.24 10.51
CA THR A 90 -8.56 -2.60 11.05
C THR A 90 -9.98 -3.07 11.28
N GLN A 91 -10.17 -4.38 11.24
CA GLN A 91 -11.37 -5.03 11.74
C GLN A 91 -11.03 -6.40 12.32
N GLU A 92 -11.52 -6.68 13.53
CA GLU A 92 -11.40 -7.99 14.15
C GLU A 92 -12.63 -8.84 13.86
N LEU A 93 -12.38 -10.08 13.44
CA LEU A 93 -13.36 -11.13 13.24
C LEU A 93 -13.05 -12.31 14.18
N GLN A 94 -14.08 -12.89 14.77
CA GLN A 94 -13.99 -14.14 15.52
C GLN A 94 -14.17 -15.31 14.56
N CYS A 95 -13.20 -16.25 14.56
CA CYS A 95 -13.39 -17.54 13.91
C CYS A 95 -14.05 -18.52 14.89
N ASP A 96 -14.97 -19.33 14.37
CA ASP A 96 -15.65 -20.39 15.12
C ASP A 96 -14.71 -21.46 15.71
N CYS A 97 -13.52 -21.63 15.13
CA CYS A 97 -12.46 -22.52 15.60
C CYS A 97 -11.56 -21.91 16.69
N GLY A 98 -11.93 -20.73 17.21
CA GLY A 98 -11.41 -20.19 18.47
C GLY A 98 -10.25 -19.20 18.37
N PHE A 99 -9.74 -18.92 17.17
CA PHE A 99 -8.77 -17.84 16.94
C PHE A 99 -9.45 -16.58 16.38
N LYS A 100 -8.77 -15.44 16.43
CA LYS A 100 -9.24 -14.18 15.85
C LYS A 100 -8.52 -13.88 14.54
N LEU A 101 -9.27 -13.38 13.57
CA LEU A 101 -8.74 -12.86 12.32
C LEU A 101 -8.80 -11.33 12.36
N CYS A 102 -7.65 -10.67 12.28
CA CYS A 102 -7.56 -9.22 12.12
C CYS A 102 -7.32 -8.92 10.64
N ILE A 103 -8.20 -8.17 10.00
CA ILE A 103 -7.98 -7.66 8.65
C ILE A 103 -7.44 -6.24 8.79
N SER A 104 -6.32 -5.93 8.16
CA SER A 104 -5.74 -4.59 8.18
C SER A 104 -5.48 -4.05 6.78
N LYS A 105 -5.62 -2.73 6.64
CA LYS A 105 -5.24 -1.98 5.43
C LYS A 105 -4.44 -0.77 5.86
N ALA A 106 -3.19 -0.68 5.43
CA ALA A 106 -2.41 0.55 5.59
C ALA A 106 -3.12 1.70 4.87
N LEU A 107 -3.27 2.82 5.58
CA LEU A 107 -3.81 4.03 4.96
C LEU A 107 -2.82 4.54 3.93
N ASN A 108 -3.33 5.12 2.85
CA ASN A 108 -2.50 5.90 1.92
C ASN A 108 -2.41 7.36 2.36
N GLU A 109 -1.59 8.14 1.65
CA GLU A 109 -1.37 9.56 1.96
C GLU A 109 -2.65 10.39 1.96
N ASP A 110 -3.55 10.15 1.00
CA ASP A 110 -4.83 10.86 0.91
C ASP A 110 -5.76 10.50 2.07
N GLU A 111 -5.68 9.27 2.57
CA GLU A 111 -6.49 8.81 3.70
C GLU A 111 -5.94 9.26 5.07
N ARG A 112 -4.64 9.60 5.15
CA ARG A 112 -3.99 10.10 6.36
C ARG A 112 -4.07 11.62 6.52
N ASP A 113 -4.46 12.35 5.48
CA ASP A 113 -4.38 13.82 5.42
C ASP A 113 -2.95 14.34 5.75
N GLU A 114 -1.93 13.55 5.44
CA GLU A 114 -0.53 13.84 5.76
C GLU A 114 0.20 14.45 4.55
N ILE A 115 0.91 15.54 4.77
CA ILE A 115 1.82 16.12 3.78
C ILE A 115 3.22 15.54 4.02
N ILE A 116 3.64 14.62 3.15
CA ILE A 116 4.97 14.01 3.26
C ILE A 116 6.05 14.98 2.81
N ALA A 117 7.10 15.09 3.61
CA ALA A 117 8.22 16.00 3.36
C ALA A 117 8.98 15.67 2.06
N LEU A 118 9.55 16.71 1.43
CA LEU A 118 10.49 16.52 0.33
C LEU A 118 11.81 15.97 0.88
N THR A 119 12.33 14.93 0.23
CA THR A 119 13.71 14.49 0.47
C THR A 119 14.63 15.45 -0.28
N THR A 120 15.36 16.29 0.47
CA THR A 120 16.17 17.40 -0.07
C THR A 120 17.61 17.28 0.42
N THR A 121 18.55 17.69 -0.42
CA THR A 121 19.99 17.74 -0.13
C THR A 121 20.47 19.18 0.03
N LEU A 122 19.87 20.11 -0.71
CA LEU A 122 20.14 21.54 -0.58
C LEU A 122 19.15 22.20 0.39
N PRO A 123 19.49 23.36 0.96
CA PRO A 123 18.52 24.23 1.58
C PRO A 123 17.43 24.65 0.59
N TRP A 124 16.18 24.70 1.05
CA TRP A 124 15.05 25.25 0.31
C TRP A 124 14.52 26.46 1.06
N ASP A 125 14.01 27.45 0.33
CA ASP A 125 13.12 28.42 0.95
C ASP A 125 11.90 27.69 1.54
N GLU A 126 11.58 27.98 2.80
CA GLU A 126 10.56 27.23 3.55
C GLU A 126 9.19 27.33 2.88
N MET A 127 8.80 28.54 2.45
CA MET A 127 7.53 28.78 1.79
C MET A 127 7.48 28.07 0.43
N VAL A 128 8.58 28.05 -0.31
CA VAL A 128 8.68 27.31 -1.58
C VAL A 128 8.52 25.81 -1.34
N ARG A 129 9.21 25.26 -0.33
CA ARG A 129 9.14 23.83 0.03
C ARG A 129 7.72 23.41 0.37
N GLU A 130 7.04 24.16 1.24
CA GLU A 130 5.65 23.88 1.64
C GLU A 130 4.70 23.93 0.44
N ASN A 131 4.84 24.94 -0.44
CA ASN A 131 4.01 25.07 -1.63
C ASN A 131 4.19 23.90 -2.60
N VAL A 132 5.43 23.48 -2.83
CA VAL A 132 5.73 22.33 -3.70
C VAL A 132 5.12 21.05 -3.14
N GLN A 133 5.24 20.82 -1.83
CA GLN A 133 4.61 19.66 -1.18
C GLN A 133 3.09 19.65 -1.38
N ARG A 134 2.43 20.81 -1.21
CA ARG A 134 0.98 20.96 -1.44
C ARG A 134 0.59 20.72 -2.89
N ILE A 135 1.35 21.25 -3.85
CA ILE A 135 1.09 21.03 -5.28
C ILE A 135 1.21 19.54 -5.63
N LEU A 136 2.18 18.84 -5.03
CA LEU A 136 2.38 17.42 -5.28
C LEU A 136 1.24 16.53 -4.78
N LEU A 137 0.38 17.00 -3.86
CA LEU A 137 -0.85 16.28 -3.49
C LEU A 137 -1.80 16.08 -4.68
N ILE A 138 -1.76 16.98 -5.67
CA ILE A 138 -2.58 16.89 -6.89
C ILE A 138 -2.06 15.76 -7.80
N THR A 139 -0.81 15.34 -7.64
CA THR A 139 -0.25 14.21 -8.40
C THR A 139 -0.96 12.91 -7.98
N PRO A 140 -1.37 12.04 -8.92
CA PRO A 140 -2.00 10.78 -8.57
C PRO A 140 -1.11 9.97 -7.62
N LEU A 141 -1.72 9.37 -6.61
CA LEU A 141 -1.03 8.68 -5.50
C LEU A 141 0.06 7.71 -5.99
N ALA A 142 -0.22 6.94 -7.05
CA ALA A 142 0.71 5.97 -7.63
C ALA A 142 2.05 6.58 -8.13
N PHE A 143 2.09 7.88 -8.40
CA PHE A 143 3.28 8.57 -8.90
C PHE A 143 3.88 9.55 -7.89
N ARG A 144 3.21 9.82 -6.77
CA ARG A 144 3.52 10.94 -5.89
C ARG A 144 4.91 10.83 -5.27
N ASP A 145 5.32 9.65 -4.84
CA ASP A 145 6.68 9.38 -4.34
C ASP A 145 7.75 9.65 -5.40
N SER A 146 7.54 9.14 -6.62
CA SER A 146 8.47 9.39 -7.72
C SER A 146 8.49 10.87 -8.11
N ALA A 147 7.34 11.56 -8.07
CA ALA A 147 7.25 12.98 -8.40
C ALA A 147 7.97 13.82 -7.35
N ARG A 148 7.76 13.58 -6.05
CA ARG A 148 8.51 14.22 -4.96
C ARG A 148 10.01 14.12 -5.17
N LYS A 149 10.51 12.89 -5.38
CA LYS A 149 11.93 12.64 -5.58
C LYS A 149 12.47 13.39 -6.80
N LYS A 150 11.83 13.24 -7.95
CA LYS A 150 12.31 13.83 -9.21
C LYS A 150 12.21 15.36 -9.22
N VAL A 151 11.15 15.93 -8.63
CA VAL A 151 11.01 17.39 -8.50
C VAL A 151 12.10 17.94 -7.60
N ALA A 152 12.36 17.31 -6.46
CA ALA A 152 13.41 17.73 -5.55
C ALA A 152 14.79 17.67 -6.22
N GLU A 153 15.16 16.51 -6.79
CA GLU A 153 16.43 16.33 -7.50
C GLU A 153 16.60 17.33 -8.66
N ARG A 154 15.53 17.57 -9.43
CA ARG A 154 15.59 18.48 -10.57
C ARG A 154 15.71 19.94 -10.15
N ALA A 155 14.97 20.36 -9.12
CA ALA A 155 15.07 21.72 -8.60
C ALA A 155 16.48 22.00 -8.06
N GLU A 156 17.03 21.06 -7.29
CA GLU A 156 18.40 21.15 -6.75
C GLU A 156 19.45 21.20 -7.85
N TYR A 157 19.28 20.40 -8.90
CA TYR A 157 20.16 20.44 -10.08
C TYR A 157 20.14 21.82 -10.75
N ILE A 158 18.96 22.38 -11.01
CA ILE A 158 18.83 23.70 -11.67
C ILE A 158 19.44 24.80 -10.79
N THR A 159 19.24 24.73 -9.48
CA THR A 159 19.83 25.66 -8.51
C THR A 159 21.36 25.64 -8.55
N VAL A 160 21.98 24.45 -8.56
CA VAL A 160 23.44 24.33 -8.65
C VAL A 160 23.97 24.79 -10.00
N GLU A 161 23.29 24.45 -11.10
CA GLU A 161 23.65 24.91 -12.45
C GLU A 161 23.59 26.45 -12.57
N GLY A 162 22.65 27.08 -11.87
CA GLY A 162 22.53 28.53 -11.76
C GLY A 162 23.54 29.19 -10.80
N GLY A 163 24.34 28.41 -10.07
CA GLY A 163 25.32 28.91 -9.09
C GLY A 163 24.71 29.39 -7.76
N GLU A 164 23.47 28.99 -7.46
CA GLU A 164 22.77 29.31 -6.22
C GLU A 164 22.99 28.22 -5.16
N LEU A 165 22.83 28.58 -3.87
CA LEU A 165 23.00 27.66 -2.74
C LEU A 165 21.68 27.21 -2.10
N THR A 166 20.57 27.88 -2.43
CA THR A 166 19.24 27.62 -1.88
C THR A 166 18.25 27.51 -3.01
N VAL A 167 17.37 26.51 -2.97
CA VAL A 167 16.31 26.34 -3.96
C VAL A 167 15.24 27.41 -3.75
N GLY A 168 15.12 28.31 -4.74
CA GLY A 168 14.11 29.36 -4.79
C GLY A 168 12.87 28.97 -5.59
N LEU A 169 11.92 29.89 -5.66
CA LEU A 169 10.62 29.67 -6.30
C LEU A 169 10.77 29.35 -7.80
N ALA A 170 11.65 30.06 -8.51
CA ALA A 170 11.81 29.88 -9.96
C ALA A 170 12.28 28.46 -10.31
N GLN A 171 13.31 27.95 -9.62
CA GLN A 171 13.85 26.63 -9.86
C GLN A 171 12.87 25.52 -9.45
N ALA A 172 12.17 25.69 -8.32
CA ALA A 172 11.13 24.77 -7.88
C ALA A 172 9.95 24.69 -8.85
N MET A 173 9.47 25.83 -9.34
CA MET A 173 8.38 25.88 -10.33
C MET A 173 8.80 25.28 -11.67
N GLN A 174 10.02 25.56 -12.12
CA GLN A 174 10.55 24.96 -13.34
C GLN A 174 10.63 23.43 -13.21
N ALA A 175 11.16 22.91 -12.09
CA ALA A 175 11.21 21.48 -11.84
C ALA A 175 9.81 20.84 -11.78
N LEU A 176 8.84 21.49 -11.15
CA LEU A 176 7.45 21.03 -11.13
C LEU A 176 6.88 20.91 -12.55
N VAL A 177 7.07 21.92 -13.39
CA VAL A 177 6.61 21.91 -14.79
C VAL A 177 7.29 20.77 -15.57
N GLU A 178 8.61 20.65 -15.49
CA GLU A 178 9.37 19.65 -16.24
C GLU A 178 9.07 18.20 -15.83
N ILE A 179 8.67 17.97 -14.59
CA ILE A 179 8.44 16.64 -14.03
C ILE A 179 6.95 16.28 -14.00
N THR A 180 6.09 17.14 -13.47
CA THR A 180 4.66 16.81 -13.26
C THR A 180 3.88 16.74 -14.58
N LEU A 181 4.24 17.55 -15.59
CA LEU A 181 3.62 17.45 -16.93
C LEU A 181 3.86 16.09 -17.61
N LYS A 182 5.02 15.47 -17.36
CA LYS A 182 5.33 14.12 -17.90
C LYS A 182 4.40 13.07 -17.31
N PHE A 183 3.99 13.23 -16.05
CA PHE A 183 3.00 12.39 -15.39
C PHE A 183 1.55 12.73 -15.75
N GLN A 184 1.30 13.74 -16.59
CA GLN A 184 -0.06 14.19 -16.91
C GLN A 184 -0.51 13.84 -18.34
N HIS A 185 0.39 13.54 -19.29
CA HIS A 185 -0.04 13.24 -20.67
C HIS A 185 0.48 11.90 -21.25
N PRO A 186 1.76 11.72 -21.67
CA PRO A 186 2.16 10.45 -22.32
C PRO A 186 2.57 9.34 -21.34
N ALA A 187 3.32 9.64 -20.26
CA ALA A 187 3.73 8.62 -19.31
C ALA A 187 2.56 8.13 -18.44
N LEU A 188 1.55 8.98 -18.23
CA LEU A 188 0.28 8.57 -17.61
C LEU A 188 -0.45 7.55 -18.48
N TYR A 189 -0.53 7.81 -19.78
CA TYR A 189 -1.12 6.89 -20.75
C TYR A 189 -0.39 5.54 -20.77
N GLU A 190 0.95 5.55 -20.82
CA GLU A 190 1.76 4.33 -20.78
C GLU A 190 1.65 3.58 -19.43
N ALA A 191 1.63 4.30 -18.31
CA ALA A 191 1.47 3.68 -16.99
C ALA A 191 0.06 3.12 -16.78
N MET A 192 -0.99 3.77 -17.30
CA MET A 192 -2.36 3.24 -17.31
C MET A 192 -2.43 1.96 -18.14
N LEU A 193 -1.77 1.92 -19.29
CA LEU A 193 -1.67 0.70 -20.10
C LEU A 193 -0.94 -0.44 -19.37
N GLN A 194 0.16 -0.14 -18.66
CA GLN A 194 0.90 -1.13 -17.86
C GLN A 194 0.06 -1.72 -16.71
N GLN A 195 -0.94 -1.00 -16.23
CA GLN A 195 -1.86 -1.43 -15.16
C GLN A 195 -3.20 -1.98 -15.71
N ASN A 196 -3.31 -2.27 -17.02
CA ASN A 196 -4.53 -2.73 -17.69
C ASN A 196 -5.74 -1.78 -17.58
N ILE A 197 -5.51 -0.48 -17.38
CA ILE A 197 -6.57 0.54 -17.33
C ILE A 197 -6.79 1.11 -18.74
N ASN A 198 -8.03 1.16 -19.21
CA ASN A 198 -8.34 1.67 -20.55
C ASN A 198 -8.21 3.21 -20.64
N ALA A 199 -7.00 3.68 -20.93
CA ALA A 199 -6.67 5.09 -21.04
C ALA A 199 -7.38 5.83 -22.20
N SER A 200 -7.87 5.11 -23.23
CA SER A 200 -8.49 5.70 -24.42
C SER A 200 -9.85 6.36 -24.17
N GLN A 201 -10.47 6.12 -23.01
CA GLN A 201 -11.74 6.73 -22.61
C GLN A 201 -11.56 8.09 -21.93
N TYR A 202 -10.34 8.41 -21.48
CA TYR A 202 -10.05 9.58 -20.63
C TYR A 202 -9.14 10.61 -21.31
N LEU A 203 -8.44 10.21 -22.36
CA LEU A 203 -7.43 11.01 -23.05
C LEU A 203 -7.67 10.93 -24.57
N ASN A 204 -7.66 12.06 -25.26
CA ASN A 204 -7.72 12.10 -26.73
C ASN A 204 -6.29 12.15 -27.30
N PRO A 205 -5.76 11.06 -27.88
CA PRO A 205 -4.36 11.01 -28.35
C PRO A 205 -4.10 12.01 -29.49
N LYS A 206 -5.13 12.38 -30.25
CA LYS A 206 -5.01 13.23 -31.44
C LYS A 206 -4.78 14.70 -31.13
N SER A 207 -4.96 15.15 -29.89
CA SER A 207 -4.60 16.53 -29.52
C SER A 207 -3.10 16.71 -29.30
N TRP A 208 -2.31 15.63 -29.35
CA TRP A 208 -0.89 15.64 -28.96
C TRP A 208 0.06 15.68 -30.16
N GLU A 209 -0.45 15.43 -31.36
CA GLU A 209 0.30 15.47 -32.62
C GLU A 209 0.35 16.85 -33.27
N LYS A 210 -0.20 17.90 -32.62
CA LYS A 210 -0.31 19.25 -33.21
C LYS A 210 0.82 20.22 -32.85
N GLU A 211 1.81 19.81 -32.07
CA GLU A 211 3.01 20.62 -31.82
C GLU A 211 4.26 19.83 -32.20
N VAL A 212 4.53 19.79 -33.51
CA VAL A 212 5.88 19.62 -34.10
C VAL A 212 6.06 20.71 -35.13
#